data_AF-A0A7Y5LX29-F1
#
_entry.id   AF-A0A7Y5LX29-F1
#
_cell.length_a   1.000
_cell.length_b   1.000
_cell.length_c   1.000
_cell.angle_alpha   90.00
_cell.angle_beta   90.00
_cell.angle_gamma   90.00
#
_symmetry.space_group_name_H-M   'P 1'
#
loop_
_entity.id
_entity.type
_entity.pdbx_description
1 polymer ?
#
loop_
_entity_poly.entity_id
_entity_poly.type
_entity_poly.pdbx_seq_one_letter_code
_entity_poly.pdbx_strand_id
1 'polypeptide(L)'
;MTLRPRPVRVVLLVAALVCAISGILVSGPGADPPPPMKALVQPVPVPGRAVSPVGADPPEPFAGIPFAPIVPIPESLSGIAGALVQPETREWKSIIVHHSASLSGNAAEFDKLHREERGWDMLGYQFVIGNGDGAPAGGVEVGPRWLRQLHGAHAGEEFHNAYGIGICVVGNYMDHEMPEGVYAALRDLTCWLARRYSITPDRILGHSQVRVGGTECPGVRFPLERLRADAAAALRK
;
A
#
# COMPACT_ATOMS: atom_id res chain seq x y z
N MET A 1 -30.48 57.26 -45.78
CA MET A 1 -29.35 57.46 -46.71
C MET A 1 -28.42 56.28 -46.61
N THR A 2 -28.50 55.40 -47.61
CA THR A 2 -27.71 54.18 -47.83
C THR A 2 -26.38 54.49 -48.53
N LEU A 3 -25.26 53.87 -48.12
CA LEU A 3 -24.01 53.61 -48.88
C LEU A 3 -23.00 52.95 -47.92
N ARG A 4 -22.15 51.97 -48.21
CA ARG A 4 -21.95 50.87 -49.19
C ARG A 4 -20.82 50.01 -48.55
N PRO A 5 -20.76 48.68 -48.74
CA PRO A 5 -19.73 47.84 -48.10
C PRO A 5 -18.39 47.86 -48.84
N ARG A 6 -17.28 47.65 -48.10
CA ARG A 6 -15.91 47.50 -48.63
C ARG A 6 -15.55 46.03 -48.88
N PRO A 7 -14.73 45.71 -49.90
CA PRO A 7 -14.50 44.34 -50.36
C PRO A 7 -13.38 43.62 -49.60
N VAL A 8 -13.55 42.29 -49.50
CA VAL A 8 -12.59 41.29 -49.02
C VAL A 8 -11.49 41.09 -50.06
N ARG A 9 -10.22 41.00 -49.62
CA ARG A 9 -9.11 40.52 -50.46
C ARG A 9 -8.63 39.16 -49.95
N VAL A 10 -8.94 38.14 -50.74
CA VAL A 10 -8.34 36.80 -50.68
C VAL A 10 -6.95 36.90 -51.33
N VAL A 11 -5.91 36.46 -50.63
CA VAL A 11 -4.58 36.25 -51.22
C VAL A 11 -4.31 34.75 -51.19
N LEU A 12 -4.42 34.15 -52.36
CA LEU A 12 -3.99 32.79 -52.68
C LEU A 12 -2.54 32.89 -53.18
N LEU A 13 -1.59 32.23 -52.52
CA LEU A 13 -0.26 32.03 -53.08
C LEU A 13 -0.02 30.53 -53.25
N VAL A 14 -0.08 30.11 -54.51
CA VAL A 14 0.40 28.80 -54.97
C VAL A 14 1.81 29.04 -55.52
N ALA A 15 2.80 28.30 -55.03
CA ALA A 15 4.06 28.10 -55.72
C ALA A 15 4.51 26.66 -55.47
N ALA A 16 4.44 25.85 -56.52
CA ALA A 16 5.09 24.56 -56.61
C ALA A 16 6.46 24.76 -57.28
N LEU A 17 7.51 24.13 -56.75
CA LEU A 17 8.60 23.64 -57.59
C LEU A 17 9.23 22.40 -56.96
N VAL A 18 9.32 21.38 -57.81
CA VAL A 18 9.90 20.05 -57.64
C VAL A 18 11.42 20.12 -57.78
N CYS A 19 12.16 19.35 -56.98
CA CYS A 19 13.31 18.55 -57.45
C CYS A 19 13.78 17.59 -56.36
N ALA A 20 13.72 16.30 -56.67
CA ALA A 20 14.39 15.22 -55.95
C ALA A 20 15.91 15.31 -56.14
N ILE A 21 16.69 14.74 -55.21
CA ILE A 21 17.90 13.92 -55.45
C ILE A 21 18.45 13.43 -54.08
N SER A 22 18.65 12.12 -54.00
CA SER A 22 19.59 11.32 -53.20
C SER A 22 19.59 11.36 -51.67
N GLY A 23 19.50 10.15 -51.11
CA GLY A 23 19.50 9.89 -49.69
C GLY A 23 20.85 10.05 -49.01
N ILE A 24 20.77 10.41 -47.73
CA ILE A 24 21.76 10.18 -46.70
C ILE A 24 20.96 9.78 -45.45
N LEU A 25 21.15 8.56 -44.94
CA LEU A 25 20.79 8.21 -43.58
C LEU A 25 21.62 9.11 -42.66
N VAL A 26 21.01 10.14 -42.08
CA VAL A 26 21.55 10.80 -40.91
C VAL A 26 21.06 10.03 -39.70
N SER A 27 21.92 9.15 -39.18
CA SER A 27 21.87 8.70 -37.80
C SER A 27 21.99 9.94 -36.90
N GLY A 28 20.86 10.43 -36.40
CA GLY A 28 20.87 11.42 -35.33
C GLY A 28 21.48 10.81 -34.07
N PRO A 29 22.18 11.60 -33.22
CA PRO A 29 22.68 11.09 -31.96
C PRO A 29 21.48 10.62 -31.13
N GLY A 30 21.60 9.42 -30.56
CA GLY A 30 20.58 8.85 -29.70
C GLY A 30 20.16 9.86 -28.65
N ALA A 31 18.85 10.10 -28.55
CA ALA A 31 18.31 10.70 -27.36
C ALA A 31 18.64 9.73 -26.22
N ASP A 32 19.52 10.16 -25.31
CA ASP A 32 19.80 9.41 -24.10
C ASP A 32 18.47 9.07 -23.41
N PRO A 33 18.28 7.84 -22.91
CA PRO A 33 17.12 7.53 -22.09
C PRO A 33 17.09 8.52 -20.92
N PRO A 34 15.90 9.01 -20.51
CA PRO A 34 15.81 9.90 -19.38
C PRO A 34 16.48 9.24 -18.16
N PRO A 35 17.24 10.00 -17.36
CA PRO A 35 17.90 9.43 -16.19
C PRO A 35 16.84 8.78 -15.29
N PRO A 36 17.16 7.65 -14.62
CA PRO A 36 16.23 7.08 -13.66
C PRO A 36 15.89 8.17 -12.65
N MET A 37 14.60 8.47 -12.51
CA MET A 37 14.12 9.36 -11.46
C MET A 37 14.53 8.70 -10.14
N LYS A 38 15.65 9.14 -9.57
CA LYS A 38 15.97 8.85 -8.17
C LYS A 38 14.75 9.30 -7.38
N ALA A 39 14.16 8.38 -6.63
CA ALA A 39 13.15 8.69 -5.64
C ALA A 39 13.74 9.72 -4.66
N LEU A 40 13.56 11.00 -4.97
CA LEU A 40 13.84 12.10 -4.05
C LEU A 40 12.60 12.28 -3.18
N VAL A 41 12.30 11.26 -2.39
CA VAL A 41 11.66 11.49 -1.10
C VAL A 41 12.81 11.48 -0.10
N GLN A 42 13.44 12.64 0.06
CA GLN A 42 14.22 12.89 1.25
C GLN A 42 13.23 12.79 2.43
N PRO A 43 13.48 11.98 3.46
CA PRO A 43 12.66 12.07 4.67
C PRO A 43 12.78 13.50 5.18
N VAL A 44 11.65 14.21 5.25
CA VAL A 44 11.60 15.51 5.91
C VAL A 44 12.06 15.28 7.35
N PRO A 45 13.15 15.92 7.82
CA PRO A 45 13.54 15.80 9.20
C PRO A 45 12.47 16.49 10.03
N VAL A 46 11.69 15.73 10.79
CA VAL A 46 10.81 16.31 11.81
C VAL A 46 11.72 16.82 12.93
N PRO A 47 11.83 18.14 13.16
CA PRO A 47 12.71 18.64 14.19
C PRO A 47 12.10 18.37 15.57
N GLY A 48 12.88 17.73 16.45
CA GLY A 48 12.77 17.98 17.89
C GLY A 48 11.60 17.37 18.64
N ARG A 49 11.15 16.15 18.29
CA ARG A 49 10.46 15.30 19.26
C ARG A 49 11.23 14.01 19.38
N ALA A 50 11.72 13.71 20.59
CA ALA A 50 12.14 12.37 20.93
C ALA A 50 11.02 11.43 20.52
N VAL A 51 11.25 10.64 19.46
CA VAL A 51 10.49 9.41 19.27
C VAL A 51 10.78 8.65 20.53
N SER A 52 9.76 8.50 21.39
CA SER A 52 9.84 7.56 22.49
C SER A 52 10.42 6.27 21.92
N PRO A 53 11.42 5.65 22.58
CA PRO A 53 11.85 4.34 22.15
C PRO A 53 10.58 3.50 22.07
N VAL A 54 10.25 2.96 20.89
CA VAL A 54 9.24 1.91 20.79
C VAL A 54 9.89 0.74 21.53
N GLY A 55 9.60 0.69 22.83
CA GLY A 55 10.40 0.02 23.84
C GLY A 55 9.69 0.02 25.20
N ALA A 56 8.36 0.01 25.17
CA ALA A 56 7.63 -0.69 26.20
C ALA A 56 7.17 -2.00 25.55
N ASP A 57 7.72 -3.12 26.02
CA ASP A 57 7.11 -4.41 25.77
C ASP A 57 5.63 -4.28 26.19
N PRO A 58 4.66 -4.59 25.30
CA PRO A 58 3.28 -4.69 25.74
C PRO A 58 3.20 -5.71 26.87
N PRO A 59 2.22 -5.59 27.77
CA PRO A 59 2.15 -6.39 28.98
C PRO A 59 2.42 -7.88 28.71
N GLU A 60 3.31 -8.45 29.53
CA GLU A 60 3.68 -9.85 29.84
C GLU A 60 2.74 -10.96 29.30
N PRO A 61 3.27 -12.19 29.09
CA PRO A 61 3.00 -13.02 27.92
C PRO A 61 1.52 -13.35 27.77
N PHE A 62 1.07 -13.30 26.52
CA PHE A 62 -0.22 -13.83 26.15
C PHE A 62 -0.23 -15.33 26.46
N ALA A 63 -1.08 -15.75 27.40
CA ALA A 63 -1.60 -17.10 27.37
C ALA A 63 -2.40 -17.21 26.06
N GLY A 64 -1.81 -17.84 25.04
CA GLY A 64 -2.42 -17.96 23.73
C GLY A 64 -3.87 -18.43 23.85
N ILE A 65 -4.79 -17.81 23.11
CA ILE A 65 -6.17 -18.29 23.07
C ILE A 65 -6.12 -19.59 22.27
N PRO A 66 -6.42 -20.76 22.89
CA PRO A 66 -6.06 -22.05 22.30
C PRO A 66 -6.73 -22.28 20.95
N PHE A 67 -7.95 -21.76 20.72
CA PHE A 67 -8.54 -21.79 19.38
C PHE A 67 -9.53 -20.64 19.21
N ALA A 68 -9.17 -19.66 18.38
CA ALA A 68 -10.18 -18.83 17.74
C ALA A 68 -10.94 -19.70 16.69
N PRO A 69 -12.15 -19.36 16.22
CA PRO A 69 -12.99 -20.21 15.37
C PRO A 69 -12.35 -20.64 14.05
N ILE A 70 -12.66 -21.85 13.56
CA ILE A 70 -12.12 -22.37 12.29
C ILE A 70 -12.74 -21.61 11.10
N VAL A 71 -11.94 -20.68 10.59
CA VAL A 71 -12.01 -19.90 9.35
C VAL A 71 -11.74 -20.64 8.02
N PRO A 72 -12.67 -21.10 7.15
CA PRO A 72 -12.25 -21.64 5.85
C PRO A 72 -11.38 -20.63 5.10
N ILE A 73 -10.18 -21.06 4.70
CA ILE A 73 -9.20 -20.20 4.01
C ILE A 73 -9.66 -20.07 2.55
N PRO A 74 -9.82 -18.84 2.02
CA PRO A 74 -10.12 -18.62 0.61
C PRO A 74 -9.06 -19.26 -0.29
N GLU A 75 -9.46 -19.73 -1.47
CA GLU A 75 -8.52 -20.34 -2.43
C GLU A 75 -7.36 -19.39 -2.81
N SER A 76 -7.63 -18.08 -2.88
CA SER A 76 -6.62 -17.06 -3.13
C SER A 76 -5.51 -17.00 -2.06
N LEU A 77 -5.74 -17.57 -0.87
CA LEU A 77 -4.80 -17.64 0.25
C LEU A 77 -4.30 -19.06 0.52
N SER A 78 -4.67 -20.06 -0.31
CA SER A 78 -4.33 -21.47 -0.08
C SER A 78 -2.81 -21.69 -0.03
N GLY A 79 -2.06 -20.96 -0.87
CA GLY A 79 -0.60 -21.00 -0.91
C GLY A 79 0.11 -20.55 0.38
N ILE A 80 -0.59 -19.83 1.28
CA ILE A 80 -0.06 -19.39 2.58
C ILE A 80 -0.84 -19.95 3.77
N ALA A 81 -1.70 -20.94 3.55
CA ALA A 81 -2.60 -21.48 4.58
C ALA A 81 -1.88 -21.90 5.87
N GLY A 82 -0.73 -22.58 5.73
CA GLY A 82 0.09 -23.01 6.88
C GLY A 82 0.73 -21.86 7.66
N ALA A 83 0.93 -20.70 7.04
CA ALA A 83 1.43 -19.50 7.70
C ALA A 83 0.30 -18.66 8.32
N LEU A 84 -0.93 -18.75 7.79
CA LEU A 84 -2.08 -18.03 8.33
C LEU A 84 -2.60 -18.62 9.64
N VAL A 85 -2.65 -19.94 9.76
CA VAL A 85 -3.18 -20.62 10.94
C VAL A 85 -2.04 -20.97 11.88
N GLN A 86 -1.88 -20.17 12.93
CA GLN A 86 -0.91 -20.43 14.00
C GLN A 86 -1.55 -21.29 15.12
N PRO A 87 -0.76 -22.15 15.78
CA PRO A 87 -1.26 -23.04 16.85
C PRO A 87 -1.75 -22.27 18.08
N GLU A 88 -1.17 -21.09 18.32
CA GLU A 88 -1.60 -20.14 19.34
C GLU A 88 -1.95 -18.83 18.65
N THR A 89 -2.84 -18.05 19.25
CA THR A 89 -3.19 -16.74 18.73
C THR A 89 -3.45 -15.72 19.82
N ARG A 90 -3.49 -14.44 19.42
CA ARG A 90 -3.76 -13.30 20.29
C ARG A 90 -5.20 -12.85 20.17
N GLU A 91 -5.63 -12.05 21.15
CA GLU A 91 -6.86 -11.27 21.07
C GLU A 91 -6.68 -10.08 20.11
N TRP A 92 -6.76 -10.32 18.81
CA TRP A 92 -6.75 -9.25 17.81
C TRP A 92 -8.07 -8.47 17.82
N LYS A 93 -7.99 -7.13 17.92
CA LYS A 93 -9.17 -6.25 18.09
C LYS A 93 -9.48 -5.41 16.86
N SER A 94 -8.49 -5.15 16.01
CA SER A 94 -8.62 -4.29 14.82
C SER A 94 -7.68 -4.73 13.71
N ILE A 95 -7.98 -4.31 12.47
CA ILE A 95 -7.08 -4.40 11.33
C ILE A 95 -6.68 -2.98 10.94
N ILE A 96 -5.39 -2.70 10.85
CA ILE A 96 -4.87 -1.39 10.45
C ILE A 96 -4.23 -1.53 9.07
N VAL A 97 -4.83 -0.89 8.08
CA VAL A 97 -4.32 -0.92 6.70
C VAL A 97 -3.38 0.26 6.44
N HIS A 98 -2.31 -0.05 5.72
CA HIS A 98 -1.24 0.87 5.36
C HIS A 98 -0.96 0.80 3.87
N HIS A 99 -0.39 1.89 3.33
CA HIS A 99 0.37 1.84 2.10
C HIS A 99 1.87 1.87 2.43
N SER A 100 2.74 1.43 1.51
CA SER A 100 4.19 1.55 1.73
C SER A 100 4.72 2.97 1.46
N ALA A 101 3.92 3.83 0.79
CA ALA A 101 4.35 5.09 0.21
C ALA A 101 5.50 4.95 -0.82
N SER A 102 5.76 3.72 -1.28
CA SER A 102 6.75 3.37 -2.29
C SER A 102 6.06 2.69 -3.47
N LEU A 103 6.54 2.93 -4.69
CA LEU A 103 6.00 2.29 -5.89
C LEU A 103 6.41 0.81 -6.03
N SER A 104 7.45 0.40 -5.33
CA SER A 104 7.94 -0.98 -5.28
C SER A 104 8.32 -1.39 -3.87
N GLY A 105 8.45 -2.69 -3.68
CA GLY A 105 9.03 -3.28 -2.47
C GLY A 105 8.40 -4.60 -2.08
N ASN A 106 8.89 -5.16 -0.99
CA ASN A 106 8.46 -6.43 -0.42
C ASN A 106 8.74 -6.47 1.09
N ALA A 107 8.30 -7.53 1.76
CA ALA A 107 8.48 -7.69 3.19
C ALA A 107 9.95 -7.67 3.63
N ALA A 108 10.86 -8.25 2.84
CA ALA A 108 12.29 -8.31 3.16
C ALA A 108 12.97 -6.93 3.08
N GLU A 109 12.65 -6.15 2.04
CA GLU A 109 13.15 -4.78 1.89
C GLU A 109 12.62 -3.86 2.99
N PHE A 110 11.34 -3.98 3.35
CA PHE A 110 10.76 -3.21 4.44
C PHE A 110 11.28 -3.66 5.81
N ASP A 111 11.57 -4.94 6.04
CA ASP A 111 12.24 -5.42 7.25
C ASP A 111 13.62 -4.77 7.40
N LYS A 112 14.42 -4.78 6.33
CA LYS A 112 15.73 -4.14 6.29
C LYS A 112 15.64 -2.65 6.61
N LEU A 113 14.75 -1.91 5.94
CA LEU A 113 14.53 -0.48 6.18
C LEU A 113 14.12 -0.20 7.63
N HIS A 114 13.20 -1.00 8.18
CA HIS A 114 12.76 -0.83 9.57
C HIS A 114 13.91 -1.04 10.58
N ARG A 115 14.80 -2.00 10.33
CA ARG A 115 15.97 -2.24 11.18
C ARG A 115 17.01 -1.14 11.06
N GLU A 116 17.40 -0.82 9.83
CA GLU A 116 18.54 0.05 9.55
C GLU A 116 18.22 1.52 9.77
N GLU A 117 17.02 1.97 9.38
CA GLU A 117 16.67 3.40 9.44
C GLU A 117 15.86 3.76 10.68
N ARG A 118 15.07 2.82 11.22
CA ARG A 118 14.19 3.09 12.38
C ARG A 118 14.65 2.44 13.67
N GLY A 119 15.68 1.59 13.62
CA GLY A 119 16.20 0.88 14.79
C GLY A 119 15.22 -0.15 15.38
N TRP A 120 14.28 -0.66 14.58
CA TRP A 120 13.31 -1.66 15.02
C TRP A 120 13.90 -3.07 15.00
N ASP A 121 13.28 -3.98 15.74
CA ASP A 121 13.70 -5.38 15.88
C ASP A 121 13.30 -6.28 14.69
N MET A 122 12.35 -5.85 13.85
CA MET A 122 11.89 -6.50 12.62
C MET A 122 10.84 -5.64 11.89
N LEU A 123 10.39 -6.14 10.73
CA LEU A 123 9.24 -5.66 9.97
C LEU A 123 8.09 -5.24 10.89
N GLY A 124 7.63 -3.99 10.78
CA GLY A 124 6.58 -3.46 11.65
C GLY A 124 5.17 -4.03 11.41
N TYR A 125 4.94 -4.62 10.24
CA TYR A 125 3.65 -5.16 9.81
C TYR A 125 3.55 -6.68 10.03
N GLN A 126 2.33 -7.18 10.20
CA GLN A 126 2.05 -8.62 10.19
C GLN A 126 1.99 -9.17 8.76
N PHE A 127 1.50 -8.37 7.81
CA PHE A 127 1.38 -8.76 6.40
C PHE A 127 1.84 -7.65 5.46
N VAL A 128 2.42 -8.05 4.33
CA VAL A 128 2.70 -7.17 3.19
C VAL A 128 2.04 -7.75 1.94
N ILE A 129 1.38 -6.91 1.15
CA ILE A 129 0.74 -7.30 -0.11
C ILE A 129 1.48 -6.63 -1.26
N GLY A 130 2.08 -7.44 -2.13
CA GLY A 130 2.81 -6.98 -3.31
C GLY A 130 1.89 -6.37 -4.38
N ASN A 131 2.42 -5.41 -5.12
CA ASN A 131 1.71 -4.74 -6.23
C ASN A 131 2.17 -5.18 -7.62
N GLY A 132 3.15 -6.08 -7.71
CA GLY A 132 3.77 -6.52 -8.97
C GLY A 132 5.18 -5.99 -9.19
N ASP A 133 5.67 -5.09 -8.34
CA ASP A 133 7.04 -4.55 -8.38
C ASP A 133 7.75 -4.77 -7.03
N GLY A 134 8.78 -5.62 -7.02
CA GLY A 134 9.45 -6.11 -5.80
C GLY A 134 8.81 -7.37 -5.19
N ALA A 135 7.49 -7.53 -5.31
CA ALA A 135 6.75 -8.75 -4.96
C ALA A 135 5.59 -8.99 -5.95
N PRO A 136 5.12 -10.24 -6.14
CA PRO A 136 4.01 -10.55 -7.03
C PRO A 136 2.75 -9.72 -6.73
N ALA A 137 2.03 -9.30 -7.77
CA ALA A 137 0.79 -8.54 -7.60
C ALA A 137 -0.27 -9.38 -6.87
N GLY A 138 -0.77 -8.88 -5.73
CA GLY A 138 -1.67 -9.61 -4.84
C GLY A 138 -0.98 -10.71 -4.04
N GLY A 139 0.34 -10.88 -4.16
CA GLY A 139 1.10 -11.81 -3.33
C GLY A 139 1.11 -11.35 -1.88
N VAL A 140 0.62 -12.19 -0.98
CA VAL A 140 0.60 -11.92 0.47
C VAL A 140 1.83 -12.52 1.12
N GLU A 141 2.72 -11.68 1.61
CA GLU A 141 3.89 -12.06 2.39
C GLU A 141 3.56 -11.99 3.89
N VAL A 142 3.79 -13.10 4.60
CA VAL A 142 3.50 -13.22 6.04
C VAL A 142 4.74 -12.83 6.84
N GLY A 143 4.62 -11.78 7.64
CA GLY A 143 5.73 -11.25 8.44
C GLY A 143 6.05 -12.07 9.70
N PRO A 144 7.26 -11.92 10.26
CA PRO A 144 7.69 -12.67 11.45
C PRO A 144 6.83 -12.37 12.68
N ARG A 145 6.25 -11.17 12.78
CA ARG A 145 5.32 -10.80 13.85
C ARG A 145 4.04 -11.62 13.80
N TRP A 146 3.54 -11.98 12.62
CA TRP A 146 2.38 -12.86 12.53
C TRP A 146 2.74 -14.29 12.96
N LEU A 147 3.82 -14.85 12.41
CA LEU A 147 4.25 -16.22 12.69
C LEU A 147 4.51 -16.45 14.18
N ARG A 148 5.04 -15.44 14.86
CA ARG A 148 5.34 -15.48 16.31
C ARG A 148 4.22 -14.89 17.18
N GLN A 149 3.12 -14.47 16.55
CA GLN A 149 2.01 -13.78 17.20
C GLN A 149 2.49 -12.66 18.15
N LEU A 150 3.22 -11.70 17.59
CA LEU A 150 3.76 -10.51 18.26
C LEU A 150 2.96 -9.26 17.90
N HIS A 151 3.01 -8.28 18.80
CA HIS A 151 2.52 -6.93 18.57
C HIS A 151 3.20 -6.29 17.35
N GLY A 152 2.51 -5.34 16.70
CA GLY A 152 3.01 -4.55 15.58
C GLY A 152 3.90 -3.38 16.01
N ALA A 153 4.59 -2.79 15.05
CA ALA A 153 5.29 -1.51 15.20
C ALA A 153 4.87 -0.55 14.07
N HIS A 154 3.58 -0.52 13.73
CA HIS A 154 3.08 0.15 12.52
C HIS A 154 2.16 1.34 12.80
N ALA A 155 1.46 1.39 13.94
CA ALA A 155 0.43 2.39 14.20
C ALA A 155 0.98 3.68 14.81
N GLY A 156 2.10 3.61 15.54
CA GLY A 156 2.60 4.74 16.36
C GLY A 156 1.69 5.09 17.53
N GLU A 157 0.81 4.15 17.92
CA GLU A 157 -0.12 4.21 19.04
C GLU A 157 -0.11 2.82 19.69
N GLU A 158 -0.06 2.78 21.02
CA GLU A 158 0.24 1.57 21.80
C GLU A 158 -0.86 0.51 21.67
N PHE A 159 -2.12 0.90 21.81
CA PHE A 159 -3.24 -0.03 21.73
C PHE A 159 -3.33 -0.70 20.35
N HIS A 160 -3.20 0.09 19.28
CA HIS A 160 -3.26 -0.43 17.91
C HIS A 160 -2.02 -1.24 17.51
N ASN A 161 -0.86 -0.99 18.12
CA ASN A 161 0.29 -1.89 17.96
C ASN A 161 0.09 -3.20 18.75
N ALA A 162 -0.44 -3.13 19.97
CA ALA A 162 -0.61 -4.30 20.83
C ALA A 162 -1.70 -5.28 20.32
N TYR A 163 -2.80 -4.74 19.79
CA TYR A 163 -4.01 -5.50 19.43
C TYR A 163 -4.45 -5.32 17.96
N GLY A 164 -3.74 -4.55 17.15
CA GLY A 164 -4.05 -4.35 15.74
C GLY A 164 -3.20 -5.24 14.83
N ILE A 165 -3.84 -5.80 13.80
CA ILE A 165 -3.15 -6.50 12.71
C ILE A 165 -2.78 -5.48 11.64
N GLY A 166 -1.50 -5.22 11.44
CA GLY A 166 -0.99 -4.35 10.39
C GLY A 166 -0.89 -5.06 9.04
N ILE A 167 -1.59 -4.54 8.03
CA ILE A 167 -1.48 -4.97 6.63
C ILE A 167 -0.96 -3.80 5.81
N CYS A 168 0.24 -3.94 5.23
CA CYS A 168 0.81 -2.95 4.33
C CYS A 168 0.61 -3.38 2.87
N VAL A 169 0.04 -2.52 2.04
CA VAL A 169 -0.06 -2.76 0.59
C VAL A 169 0.98 -1.91 -0.12
N VAL A 170 1.82 -2.54 -0.95
CA VAL A 170 2.90 -1.84 -1.67
C VAL A 170 2.28 -0.84 -2.66
N GLY A 171 2.61 0.43 -2.52
CA GLY A 171 2.10 1.50 -3.39
C GLY A 171 2.04 2.85 -2.70
N ASN A 172 1.76 3.89 -3.51
CA ASN A 172 1.39 5.22 -3.03
C ASN A 172 -0.03 5.56 -3.48
N TYR A 173 -1.00 5.27 -2.61
CA TYR A 173 -2.43 5.56 -2.83
C TYR A 173 -2.86 6.97 -2.40
N MET A 174 -1.94 7.93 -2.30
CA MET A 174 -2.32 9.35 -2.40
C MET A 174 -2.67 9.70 -3.85
N ASP A 175 -1.84 9.22 -4.78
CA ASP A 175 -1.88 9.65 -6.18
C ASP A 175 -2.31 8.55 -7.15
N HIS A 176 -2.29 7.28 -6.71
CA HIS A 176 -2.62 6.13 -7.55
C HIS A 176 -3.82 5.35 -7.02
N GLU A 177 -4.56 4.74 -7.93
CA GLU A 177 -5.60 3.75 -7.60
C GLU A 177 -4.97 2.38 -7.35
N MET A 178 -5.58 1.60 -6.45
CA MET A 178 -5.16 0.22 -6.21
C MET A 178 -5.59 -0.69 -7.37
N PRO A 179 -4.69 -1.46 -7.99
CA PRO A 179 -5.07 -2.43 -9.01
C PRO A 179 -6.04 -3.49 -8.45
N GLU A 180 -7.06 -3.86 -9.22
CA GLU A 180 -8.13 -4.77 -8.74
C GLU A 180 -7.60 -6.14 -8.27
N GLY A 181 -6.55 -6.68 -8.89
CA GLY A 181 -5.93 -7.92 -8.44
C GLY A 181 -5.27 -7.81 -7.06
N VAL A 182 -4.65 -6.65 -6.77
CA VAL A 182 -4.07 -6.33 -5.46
C VAL A 182 -5.18 -6.11 -4.43
N TYR A 183 -6.25 -5.39 -4.82
CA TYR A 183 -7.42 -5.20 -3.98
C TYR A 183 -8.10 -6.52 -3.62
N ALA A 184 -8.21 -7.46 -4.56
CA ALA A 184 -8.80 -8.77 -4.29
C ALA A 184 -8.04 -9.53 -3.19
N ALA A 185 -6.71 -9.49 -3.20
CA ALA A 185 -5.89 -10.09 -2.14
C ALA A 185 -6.09 -9.38 -0.79
N LEU A 186 -6.09 -8.03 -0.78
CA LEU A 186 -6.38 -7.24 0.42
C LEU A 186 -7.75 -7.59 1.00
N ARG A 187 -8.78 -7.64 0.15
CA ARG A 187 -10.16 -7.98 0.52
C ARG A 187 -10.22 -9.37 1.12
N ASP A 188 -9.66 -10.37 0.45
CA ASP A 188 -9.78 -11.77 0.87
C ASP A 188 -9.05 -11.99 2.21
N LEU A 189 -7.84 -11.43 2.37
CA LEU A 189 -7.10 -11.46 3.63
C LEU A 189 -7.87 -10.75 4.75
N THR A 190 -8.34 -9.53 4.50
CA THR A 190 -9.05 -8.73 5.51
C THR A 190 -10.35 -9.41 5.94
N CYS A 191 -11.15 -9.91 5.00
CA CYS A 191 -12.40 -10.60 5.29
C CYS A 191 -12.16 -11.91 6.06
N TRP A 192 -11.12 -12.66 5.71
CA TRP A 192 -10.76 -13.88 6.45
C TRP A 192 -10.34 -13.55 7.88
N LEU A 193 -9.45 -12.56 8.07
CA LEU A 193 -9.02 -12.10 9.39
C LEU A 193 -10.22 -11.57 10.22
N ALA A 194 -11.10 -10.78 9.60
CA ALA A 194 -12.27 -10.24 10.26
C ALA A 194 -13.20 -11.34 10.80
N ARG A 195 -13.48 -12.37 9.99
CA ARG A 195 -14.25 -13.54 10.44
C ARG A 195 -13.50 -14.34 11.51
N ARG A 196 -12.22 -14.60 11.28
CA ARG A 196 -11.35 -15.41 12.14
C ARG A 196 -11.27 -14.86 13.57
N TYR A 197 -11.28 -13.53 13.71
CA TYR A 197 -11.08 -12.83 14.98
C TYR A 197 -12.30 -12.00 15.43
N SER A 198 -13.45 -12.16 14.77
CA SER A 198 -14.66 -11.38 15.05
C SER A 198 -14.44 -9.86 15.04
N ILE A 199 -13.59 -9.37 14.14
CA ILE A 199 -13.30 -7.94 13.98
C ILE A 199 -14.41 -7.34 13.13
N THR A 200 -15.13 -6.37 13.69
CA THR A 200 -16.23 -5.69 13.01
C THR A 200 -15.72 -4.72 11.95
N PRO A 201 -16.54 -4.38 10.92
CA PRO A 201 -16.10 -3.51 9.83
C PRO A 201 -15.61 -2.13 10.27
N ASP A 202 -16.21 -1.56 11.33
CA ASP A 202 -15.79 -0.28 11.92
C ASP A 202 -14.39 -0.34 12.57
N ARG A 203 -13.87 -1.53 12.85
CA ARG A 203 -12.50 -1.77 13.36
C ARG A 203 -11.49 -2.15 12.29
N ILE A 204 -11.87 -2.03 11.02
CA ILE A 204 -10.93 -1.99 9.89
C ILE A 204 -10.60 -0.52 9.67
N LEU A 205 -9.42 -0.10 10.09
CA LEU A 205 -9.02 1.31 10.17
C LEU A 205 -7.85 1.60 9.23
N GLY A 206 -7.83 2.80 8.64
CA GLY A 206 -6.64 3.32 8.00
C GLY A 206 -5.67 3.89 9.04
N HIS A 207 -4.37 3.90 8.75
CA HIS A 207 -3.37 4.49 9.67
C HIS A 207 -3.68 5.94 10.09
N SER A 208 -4.20 6.75 9.17
CA SER A 208 -4.64 8.14 9.40
C SER A 208 -5.72 8.28 10.46
N GLN A 209 -6.52 7.24 10.70
CA GLN A 209 -7.60 7.25 11.70
C GLN A 209 -7.10 6.97 13.12
N VAL A 210 -5.86 6.45 13.27
CA VAL A 210 -5.32 6.02 14.58
C VAL A 210 -4.05 6.74 14.98
N ARG A 211 -3.30 7.32 14.03
CA ARG A 211 -2.02 7.95 14.31
C ARG A 211 -2.21 9.31 15.01
N VAL A 212 -1.85 9.36 16.29
CA VAL A 212 -1.74 10.63 17.04
C VAL A 212 -0.74 11.54 16.35
N GLY A 213 -1.13 12.76 15.96
CA GLY A 213 -0.28 13.70 15.21
C GLY A 213 -0.37 13.58 13.69
N GLY A 214 -1.24 12.72 13.18
CA GLY A 214 -1.59 12.64 11.75
C GLY A 214 -0.60 11.85 10.91
N THR A 215 -1.11 11.36 9.77
CA THR A 215 -0.37 10.73 8.68
C THR A 215 -1.29 10.71 7.45
N GLU A 216 -0.71 10.75 6.26
CA GLU A 216 -1.44 10.60 5.00
C GLU A 216 -1.73 9.12 4.68
N CYS A 217 -0.99 8.19 5.30
CA CYS A 217 -1.21 6.75 5.17
C CYS A 217 -2.64 6.36 5.59
N PRO A 218 -3.36 5.50 4.86
CA PRO A 218 -2.92 4.70 3.72
C PRO A 218 -3.10 5.37 2.36
N GLY A 219 -3.44 6.65 2.35
CA GLY A 219 -3.68 7.44 1.14
C GLY A 219 -5.16 7.72 0.90
N VAL A 220 -5.47 8.90 0.34
CA VAL A 220 -6.85 9.34 0.08
C VAL A 220 -7.58 8.51 -0.99
N ARG A 221 -6.84 7.81 -1.86
CA ARG A 221 -7.38 6.86 -2.86
C ARG A 221 -7.38 5.42 -2.37
N PHE A 222 -6.96 5.17 -1.13
CA PHE A 222 -7.07 3.82 -0.58
C PHE A 222 -8.54 3.42 -0.45
N PRO A 223 -8.96 2.25 -0.95
CA PRO A 223 -10.37 1.85 -1.01
C PRO A 223 -10.91 1.37 0.35
N LEU A 224 -10.72 2.14 1.42
CA LEU A 224 -11.04 1.75 2.80
C LEU A 224 -12.54 1.50 3.00
N GLU A 225 -13.41 2.38 2.50
CA GLU A 225 -14.86 2.20 2.65
C GLU A 225 -15.38 1.00 1.84
N ARG A 226 -14.81 0.75 0.66
CA ARG A 226 -15.11 -0.45 -0.12
C ARG A 226 -14.70 -1.71 0.64
N LEU A 227 -13.51 -1.70 1.25
CA LEU A 227 -13.01 -2.81 2.06
C LEU A 227 -13.91 -3.10 3.28
N ARG A 228 -14.37 -2.05 3.97
CA ARG A 228 -15.33 -2.16 5.09
C ARG A 228 -16.67 -2.75 4.63
N ALA A 229 -17.18 -2.31 3.48
CA ALA A 229 -18.42 -2.84 2.92
C ALA A 229 -18.30 -4.33 2.56
N ASP A 230 -17.17 -4.74 1.96
CA ASP A 230 -16.89 -6.14 1.64
C ASP A 230 -16.78 -7.00 2.91
N ALA A 231 -16.09 -6.50 3.94
CA ALA A 231 -16.01 -7.18 5.24
C ALA A 231 -17.39 -7.30 5.91
N ALA A 232 -18.20 -6.25 5.87
CA ALA A 232 -19.58 -6.30 6.38
C ALA A 232 -20.42 -7.35 5.64
N ALA A 233 -20.25 -7.47 4.31
CA ALA A 233 -20.92 -8.51 3.53
C ALA A 233 -20.40 -9.92 3.84
N ALA A 234 -19.11 -10.06 4.13
CA ALA A 234 -18.50 -11.32 4.52
C ALA A 234 -18.98 -11.81 5.89
N LEU A 235 -19.20 -10.91 6.86
CA LEU A 235 -19.62 -11.27 8.22
C LEU A 235 -21.12 -11.64 8.34
N ARG A 236 -21.94 -11.34 7.33
CA ARG A 236 -23.38 -11.72 7.29
C ARG A 236 -23.63 -13.15 6.81
N LYS A 237 -22.59 -13.82 6.29
CA LYS A 237 -22.65 -15.17 5.73
C LYS A 237 -22.02 -16.15 6.69
#